data_AF-A0A3N1QJT8-F1
#
_entry.id   AF-A0A3N1QJT8-F1
#
_cell.length_a   1.000
_cell.length_b   1.000
_cell.length_c   1.000
_cell.angle_alpha   90.00
_cell.angle_beta   90.00
_cell.angle_gamma   90.00
#
_symmetry.space_group_name_H-M   'P 1'
#
loop_
_entity.id
_entity.type
_entity.pdbx_description
1 polymer ?
#
loop_
_entity_poly.entity_id
_entity_poly.type
_entity_poly.pdbx_seq_one_letter_code
_entity_poly.pdbx_strand_id
1 'polypeptide(L)'
;MAIDGSHPGCFTHGSRLYAVPTTTGHSVPDTRESYIAAERVRRTRRRPRIHWTAIVGGVAGGLLIDLSAVNNAGVSDWLALAMMFALGGLVGFASAIGIRDAFVGRAPEPVVLRLPAVEIPGDVARLAPDDSTADELALWSLVTRRYRAAKVAVENLPFENDHGLFVSGPTTVAAPPSTEALASAELTYITARHDFEPVAELLGLPLPR
;
A
#
# COMPACT_ATOMS: atom_id res chain seq x y z
N MET A 1 2.44 -12.42 30.29
CA MET A 1 3.61 -12.00 29.47
C MET A 1 3.05 -11.34 28.20
N ALA A 2 3.82 -10.67 27.34
CA ALA A 2 3.25 -10.22 26.06
C ALA A 2 3.31 -11.38 25.06
N ILE A 3 2.24 -11.61 24.32
CA ILE A 3 2.21 -12.65 23.27
C ILE A 3 3.18 -12.26 22.15
N ASP A 4 4.04 -13.20 21.79
CA ASP A 4 5.06 -13.03 20.76
C ASP A 4 5.02 -14.16 19.72
N GLY A 5 6.03 -14.20 18.85
CA GLY A 5 6.12 -15.21 17.79
C GLY A 5 6.38 -16.63 18.27
N SER A 6 6.60 -16.87 19.57
CA SER A 6 6.73 -18.21 20.14
C SER A 6 5.37 -18.85 20.48
N HIS A 7 4.29 -18.06 20.48
CA HIS A 7 2.95 -18.53 20.77
C HIS A 7 2.46 -19.57 19.74
N PRO A 8 1.84 -20.68 20.18
CA PRO A 8 1.25 -21.66 19.28
C PRO A 8 0.26 -21.00 18.30
N GLY A 9 0.48 -21.15 17.00
CA GLY A 9 -0.38 -20.52 15.99
C GLY A 9 0.01 -19.10 15.57
N CYS A 10 1.08 -18.51 16.13
CA CYS A 10 1.55 -17.17 15.75
C CYS A 10 2.94 -17.18 15.10
N PHE A 11 3.23 -16.14 14.32
CA PHE A 11 4.58 -15.88 13.81
C PHE A 11 4.85 -14.38 13.68
N THR A 12 6.12 -14.00 13.76
CA THR A 12 6.57 -12.63 13.48
C THR A 12 7.10 -12.49 12.06
N HIS A 13 6.73 -11.41 11.38
CA HIS A 13 7.28 -11.05 10.07
C HIS A 13 7.52 -9.53 10.00
N GLY A 14 8.80 -9.14 9.86
CA GLY A 14 9.21 -7.75 10.04
C GLY A 14 9.07 -7.33 11.51
N SER A 15 8.37 -6.22 11.77
CA SER A 15 8.05 -5.72 13.12
C SER A 15 6.62 -6.03 13.57
N ARG A 16 5.94 -6.95 12.87
CA ARG A 16 4.52 -7.26 13.07
C ARG A 16 4.33 -8.71 13.51
N LEU A 17 3.35 -8.92 14.37
CA LEU A 17 2.90 -10.24 14.82
C LEU A 17 1.67 -10.67 14.02
N TYR A 18 1.61 -11.94 13.65
CA TYR A 18 0.51 -12.53 12.90
C TYR A 18 0.02 -13.79 13.59
N ALA A 19 -1.30 -13.96 13.69
CA ALA A 19 -1.95 -15.23 14.03
C ALA A 19 -2.40 -15.95 12.76
N VAL A 20 -2.27 -17.26 12.76
CA VAL A 20 -2.82 -18.16 11.74
C VAL A 20 -4.08 -18.82 12.33
N PRO A 21 -5.28 -18.41 11.90
CA PRO A 21 -6.51 -19.03 12.39
C PRO A 21 -6.56 -20.51 12.01
N THR A 22 -7.06 -21.34 12.90
CA THR A 22 -7.15 -22.80 12.70
C THR A 22 -8.09 -23.15 11.53
N THR A 23 -9.09 -22.30 11.29
CA THR A 23 -10.05 -22.40 10.18
C THR A 23 -9.40 -22.33 8.80
N THR A 24 -8.17 -21.82 8.70
CA THR A 24 -7.46 -21.72 7.43
C THR A 24 -6.89 -23.05 6.93
N GLY A 25 -6.73 -24.05 7.82
CA GLY A 25 -6.12 -25.34 7.47
C GLY A 25 -4.63 -25.27 7.12
N HIS A 26 -3.96 -24.13 7.35
CA HIS A 26 -2.54 -23.94 7.07
C HIS A 26 -1.69 -24.00 8.34
N SER A 27 -0.47 -24.53 8.21
CA SER A 27 0.48 -24.54 9.31
C SER A 27 1.17 -23.18 9.46
N VAL A 28 1.59 -22.84 10.68
CA VAL A 28 2.35 -21.61 10.94
C VAL A 28 3.65 -21.52 10.12
N PRO A 29 4.47 -22.59 10.03
CA PRO A 29 5.67 -22.56 9.20
C PRO A 29 5.39 -22.26 7.72
N ASP A 30 4.39 -22.91 7.12
CA ASP A 30 4.03 -22.72 5.71
C ASP A 30 3.54 -21.29 5.46
N THR A 31 2.67 -20.78 6.35
CA THR A 31 2.18 -19.40 6.26
C THR A 31 3.31 -18.40 6.43
N ARG A 32 4.21 -18.59 7.39
CA ARG A 32 5.40 -17.73 7.57
C ARG A 32 6.28 -17.73 6.33
N GLU A 33 6.52 -18.89 5.72
CA GLU A 33 7.32 -19.00 4.50
C GLU A 33 6.68 -18.26 3.32
N SER A 34 5.35 -18.36 3.17
CA SER A 34 4.61 -17.62 2.14
C SER A 34 4.81 -16.10 2.24
N TYR A 35 4.88 -15.55 3.46
CA TYR A 35 5.13 -14.13 3.71
C TYR A 35 6.56 -13.73 3.32
N ILE A 36 7.55 -14.54 3.73
CA ILE A 36 8.96 -14.31 3.38
C ILE A 36 9.18 -14.40 1.87
N ALA A 37 8.55 -15.37 1.21
CA ALA A 37 8.59 -15.53 -0.25
C ALA A 37 7.97 -14.32 -0.96
N ALA A 38 6.80 -13.87 -0.51
CA ALA A 38 6.14 -12.67 -1.05
C ALA A 38 7.00 -11.41 -0.87
N GLU A 39 7.67 -11.23 0.27
CA GLU A 39 8.57 -10.11 0.48
C GLU A 39 9.81 -10.16 -0.43
N ARG A 40 10.43 -11.34 -0.58
CA ARG A 40 11.57 -11.53 -1.49
C ARG A 40 11.20 -11.14 -2.92
N VAL A 41 10.05 -11.59 -3.42
CA VAL A 41 9.58 -11.22 -4.76
C VAL A 41 9.33 -9.71 -4.88
N ARG A 42 8.71 -9.08 -3.87
CA ARG A 42 8.50 -7.62 -3.86
C ARG A 42 9.81 -6.84 -3.88
N ARG A 43 10.83 -7.26 -3.13
CA ARG A 43 12.15 -6.61 -3.11
C ARG A 43 12.86 -6.73 -4.46
N THR A 44 12.84 -7.91 -5.07
CA THR A 44 13.45 -8.13 -6.39
C THR A 44 12.77 -7.29 -7.47
N ARG A 45 11.45 -7.07 -7.37
CA ARG A 45 10.67 -6.24 -8.30
C ARG A 45 10.93 -4.74 -8.19
N ARG A 46 11.36 -4.23 -7.03
CA ARG A 46 11.68 -2.79 -6.85
C ARG A 46 12.99 -2.37 -7.50
N ARG A 47 13.79 -3.30 -8.01
CA ARG A 47 14.99 -2.94 -8.78
C ARG A 47 14.55 -2.59 -10.21
N PRO A 48 14.70 -1.33 -10.66
CA PRO A 48 14.47 -1.01 -12.06
C PRO A 48 15.46 -1.83 -12.88
N ARG A 49 14.95 -2.86 -13.57
CA ARG A 49 15.73 -3.58 -14.57
C ARG A 49 15.79 -2.68 -15.78
N ILE A 50 16.80 -1.82 -15.84
CA ILE A 50 17.10 -1.01 -17.03
C ILE A 50 17.34 -2.00 -18.16
N HIS A 51 16.39 -2.08 -19.08
CA HIS A 51 16.49 -2.94 -20.23
C HIS A 51 17.37 -2.26 -21.29
N TRP A 52 18.14 -3.03 -22.05
CA TRP A 52 19.05 -2.50 -23.08
C TRP A 52 18.34 -1.59 -24.09
N THR A 53 17.06 -1.84 -24.36
CA THR A 53 16.21 -1.02 -25.25
C THR A 53 16.03 0.42 -24.74
N ALA A 54 16.01 0.64 -23.42
CA ALA A 54 15.95 1.98 -22.85
C ALA A 54 17.25 2.74 -23.09
N ILE A 55 18.40 2.05 -22.99
CA ILE A 55 19.72 2.62 -23.30
C ILE A 55 19.80 2.99 -24.79
N VAL A 56 19.36 2.09 -25.68
CA VAL A 56 19.34 2.35 -27.13
C VAL A 56 18.40 3.50 -27.48
N GLY A 57 17.23 3.58 -26.84
CA GLY A 57 16.32 4.72 -26.99
C GLY A 57 16.95 6.04 -26.57
N GLY A 58 17.72 6.05 -25.48
CA GLY A 58 18.48 7.23 -25.06
C GLY A 58 19.58 7.62 -26.04
N VAL A 59 20.41 6.67 -26.49
CA VAL A 59 21.47 6.97 -27.46
C VAL A 59 20.88 7.49 -28.78
N ALA A 60 19.80 6.87 -29.27
CA ALA A 60 19.12 7.30 -30.49
C ALA A 60 18.49 8.70 -30.33
N GLY A 61 17.85 8.98 -29.19
CA GLY A 61 17.26 10.29 -28.90
C GLY A 61 18.29 11.41 -28.84
N GLY A 62 19.42 11.18 -28.17
CA GLY A 62 20.52 12.15 -28.09
C GLY A 62 21.13 12.44 -29.46
N LEU A 63 21.46 11.39 -30.22
CA LEU A 63 22.02 11.54 -31.59
C LEU A 63 21.06 12.31 -32.52
N LEU A 64 19.76 12.07 -32.41
CA LEU A 64 18.78 12.70 -33.29
C LEU A 64 18.63 14.20 -33.03
N ILE A 65 18.70 14.62 -31.77
CA ILE A 65 18.70 16.06 -31.43
C ILE A 65 20.01 16.72 -31.89
N ASP A 66 21.16 16.10 -31.65
CA ASP A 66 22.45 16.65 -32.08
C ASP A 66 22.53 16.81 -33.59
N LEU A 67 22.12 15.80 -34.37
CA LEU A 67 22.09 15.89 -35.83
C LEU A 67 21.17 17.02 -36.31
N SER A 68 20.03 17.20 -35.65
CA SER A 68 19.11 18.31 -35.97
C SER A 68 19.72 19.66 -35.62
N ALA A 69 20.41 19.79 -34.47
CA ALA A 69 21.05 21.02 -34.05
C ALA A 69 22.20 21.44 -34.98
N VAL A 70 23.01 20.49 -35.44
CA VAL A 70 24.09 20.75 -36.40
C VAL A 70 23.50 21.13 -37.76
N ASN A 71 22.57 20.34 -38.30
CA ASN A 71 22.08 20.53 -39.67
C ASN A 71 21.11 21.71 -39.82
N ASN A 72 20.26 21.97 -38.82
CA ASN A 72 19.20 22.98 -38.94
C ASN A 72 19.52 24.29 -38.23
N ALA A 73 20.28 24.24 -37.13
CA ALA A 73 20.58 25.42 -36.31
C ALA A 73 22.05 25.87 -36.40
N GLY A 74 22.92 25.11 -37.10
CA GLY A 74 24.33 25.45 -37.27
C GLY A 74 25.12 25.48 -35.96
N VAL A 75 24.63 24.80 -34.93
CA VAL A 75 25.29 24.75 -33.61
C VAL A 75 26.53 23.88 -33.75
N SER A 76 27.70 24.49 -33.53
CA SER A 76 29.01 23.82 -33.58
C SER A 76 29.72 23.80 -32.23
N ASP A 77 29.17 24.49 -31.23
CA ASP A 77 29.73 24.49 -29.89
C ASP A 77 29.54 23.10 -29.24
N TRP A 78 30.66 22.49 -28.86
CA TRP A 78 30.72 21.13 -28.33
C TRP A 78 29.95 21.02 -27.01
N LEU A 79 29.95 22.08 -26.19
CA LEU A 79 29.24 22.09 -24.91
C LEU A 79 27.72 22.13 -25.13
N ALA A 80 27.27 22.93 -26.10
CA ALA A 80 25.86 23.00 -26.48
C ALA A 80 25.37 21.66 -27.03
N LEU A 81 26.18 21.00 -27.88
CA LEU A 81 25.87 19.66 -28.40
C LEU A 81 25.80 18.62 -27.26
N ALA A 82 26.77 18.61 -26.34
CA ALA A 82 26.75 17.68 -25.20
C ALA A 82 25.49 17.84 -24.32
N MET A 83 25.04 19.08 -24.10
CA MET A 83 23.81 19.37 -23.34
C MET A 83 22.56 18.92 -24.10
N MET A 84 22.49 19.15 -25.41
CA MET A 84 21.38 18.71 -26.25
C MET A 84 21.31 17.18 -26.34
N PHE A 85 22.45 16.51 -26.49
CA PHE A 85 22.57 15.06 -26.43
C PHE A 85 22.01 14.49 -25.13
N ALA A 86 22.39 15.07 -23.99
CA ALA A 86 21.92 14.62 -22.69
C ALA A 86 20.40 14.75 -22.57
N LEU A 87 19.84 15.88 -23.04
CA LEU A 87 18.40 16.14 -23.01
C LEU A 87 17.63 15.20 -23.94
N GLY A 88 18.10 15.03 -25.18
CA GLY A 88 17.53 14.10 -26.16
C GLY A 88 17.62 12.66 -25.70
N GLY A 89 18.73 12.29 -25.04
CA GLY A 89 18.90 10.97 -24.48
C GLY A 89 17.99 10.69 -23.30
N LEU A 90 17.71 11.69 -22.46
CA LEU A 90 16.78 11.53 -21.35
C LEU A 90 15.34 11.33 -21.86
N VAL A 91 14.94 12.12 -22.87
CA VAL A 91 13.63 11.98 -23.53
C VAL A 91 13.50 10.65 -24.27
N GLY A 92 14.53 10.24 -25.02
CA GLY A 92 14.56 8.97 -25.74
C GLY A 92 14.52 7.76 -24.79
N PHE A 93 15.23 7.84 -23.67
CA PHE A 93 15.21 6.83 -22.61
C PHE A 93 13.82 6.69 -21.99
N ALA A 94 13.19 7.81 -21.59
CA ALA A 94 11.84 7.81 -21.02
C ALA A 94 10.80 7.28 -22.01
N SER A 95 10.89 7.68 -23.27
CA SER A 95 9.97 7.24 -24.33
C SER A 95 10.10 5.74 -24.61
N ALA A 96 11.32 5.20 -24.64
CA ALA A 96 11.55 3.77 -24.82
C ALA A 96 11.01 2.92 -23.67
N ILE A 97 11.02 3.45 -22.44
CA ILE A 97 10.34 2.82 -21.29
C ILE A 97 8.83 2.82 -21.50
N GLY A 98 8.24 3.97 -21.84
CA GLY A 98 6.79 4.10 -22.05
C GLY A 98 6.25 3.21 -23.17
N ILE A 99 6.95 3.16 -24.31
CA ILE A 99 6.59 2.29 -25.45
C ILE A 99 6.67 0.82 -25.04
N ARG A 100 7.72 0.42 -24.31
CA ARG A 100 7.85 -0.97 -23.86
C ARG A 100 6.70 -1.36 -22.92
N ASP A 101 6.36 -0.50 -21.96
CA ASP A 101 5.26 -0.76 -21.02
C ASP A 101 3.91 -0.87 -21.76
N ALA A 102 3.72 -0.09 -22.83
CA ALA A 102 2.51 -0.12 -23.65
C ALA A 102 2.41 -1.37 -24.56
N PHE A 103 3.51 -1.82 -25.16
CA PHE A 103 3.50 -2.88 -26.17
C PHE A 103 3.82 -4.28 -25.64
N VAL A 104 4.72 -4.41 -24.66
CA VAL A 104 5.11 -5.73 -24.13
C VAL A 104 4.06 -6.25 -23.14
N GLY A 105 3.22 -5.35 -22.62
CA GLY A 105 2.33 -5.65 -21.52
C GLY A 105 3.11 -5.97 -20.25
N ARG A 106 2.55 -5.69 -19.09
CA ARG A 106 3.07 -6.31 -17.87
C ARG A 106 2.81 -7.81 -18.02
N ALA A 107 3.87 -8.62 -18.11
CA ALA A 107 3.74 -10.07 -18.01
C ALA A 107 2.84 -10.41 -16.83
N PRO A 108 1.89 -11.37 -16.97
CA PRO A 108 0.97 -11.71 -15.90
C PRO A 108 1.76 -11.96 -14.63
N GLU A 109 1.50 -11.11 -13.64
CA GLU A 109 2.26 -11.06 -12.42
C GLU A 109 2.12 -12.43 -11.74
N PRO A 110 3.21 -13.17 -11.44
CA PRO A 110 3.06 -14.38 -10.66
C PRO A 110 2.48 -13.95 -9.32
N VAL A 111 1.24 -14.37 -9.07
CA VAL A 111 0.53 -14.10 -7.83
C VAL A 111 1.20 -14.94 -6.77
N VAL A 112 2.20 -14.37 -6.10
CA VAL A 112 2.74 -14.98 -4.88
C VAL A 112 1.68 -14.77 -3.82
N LEU A 113 0.79 -15.75 -3.68
CA LEU A 113 -0.26 -15.73 -2.68
C LEU A 113 0.37 -15.82 -1.30
N ARG A 114 0.10 -14.82 -0.48
CA ARG A 114 0.28 -14.94 0.97
C ARG A 114 -0.82 -15.84 1.48
N LEU A 115 -0.46 -16.85 2.25
CA LEU A 115 -1.45 -17.65 2.96
C LEU A 115 -2.17 -16.77 3.99
N PRO A 116 -3.44 -17.06 4.31
CA PRO A 116 -4.24 -16.24 5.22
C PRO A 116 -3.62 -16.19 6.62
N ALA A 117 -3.46 -14.97 7.14
CA ALA A 117 -3.05 -14.69 8.51
C ALA A 117 -3.60 -13.33 8.95
N VAL A 118 -3.86 -13.16 10.24
CA VAL A 118 -4.39 -11.93 10.83
C VAL A 118 -3.28 -11.22 11.60
N GLU A 119 -3.01 -9.97 11.26
CA GLU A 119 -2.05 -9.15 11.98
C GLU A 119 -2.60 -8.74 13.35
N ILE A 120 -1.86 -9.04 14.41
CA ILE A 120 -2.21 -8.74 15.79
C ILE A 120 -1.72 -7.33 16.14
N PRO A 121 -2.61 -6.38 16.51
CA PRO A 121 -2.20 -5.08 17.02
C PRO A 121 -1.35 -5.21 18.29
N GLY A 122 -0.32 -4.37 18.41
CA GLY A 122 0.64 -4.48 19.53
C GLY A 122 0.01 -4.28 20.91
N ASP A 123 -1.10 -3.58 21.01
CA ASP A 123 -1.88 -3.44 22.24
C ASP A 123 -2.67 -4.70 22.60
N VAL A 124 -3.27 -5.38 21.61
CA VAL A 124 -3.91 -6.69 21.78
C VAL A 124 -2.86 -7.72 22.21
N ALA A 125 -1.71 -7.78 21.53
CA ALA A 125 -0.63 -8.71 21.88
C ALA A 125 -0.08 -8.51 23.31
N ARG A 126 -0.10 -7.27 23.84
CA ARG A 126 0.40 -6.96 25.19
C ARG A 126 -0.58 -7.30 26.30
N LEU A 127 -1.88 -7.24 26.02
CA LEU A 127 -2.93 -7.34 27.02
C LEU A 127 -3.71 -8.66 26.95
N ALA A 128 -3.51 -9.44 25.90
CA ALA A 128 -4.08 -10.77 25.76
C ALA A 128 -3.60 -11.72 26.88
N PRO A 129 -4.49 -12.55 27.44
CA PRO A 129 -4.13 -13.63 28.35
C PRO A 129 -3.10 -14.60 27.77
N ASP A 130 -2.23 -15.16 28.60
CA ASP A 130 -1.16 -16.07 28.17
C ASP A 130 -1.68 -17.42 27.61
N ASP A 131 -2.94 -17.79 27.89
CA ASP A 131 -3.64 -18.98 27.42
C ASP A 131 -4.52 -18.75 26.18
N SER A 132 -4.49 -17.54 25.62
CA SER A 132 -5.31 -17.18 24.45
C SER A 132 -4.99 -18.06 23.25
N THR A 133 -5.99 -18.55 22.55
CA THR A 133 -5.79 -19.29 21.29
C THR A 133 -5.49 -18.34 20.12
N ALA A 134 -4.87 -18.86 19.05
CA ALA A 134 -4.64 -18.07 17.84
C ALA A 134 -5.94 -17.55 17.19
N ASP A 135 -7.05 -18.28 17.36
CA ASP A 135 -8.36 -17.86 16.85
C ASP A 135 -8.95 -16.70 17.66
N GLU A 136 -8.82 -16.72 18.99
CA GLU A 136 -9.21 -15.60 19.86
C GLU A 136 -8.40 -14.36 19.54
N LEU A 137 -7.07 -14.50 19.40
CA LEU A 137 -6.20 -13.40 19.01
C LEU A 137 -6.58 -12.83 17.65
N ALA A 138 -6.89 -13.69 16.67
CA ALA A 138 -7.34 -13.26 15.35
C ALA A 138 -8.69 -12.53 15.45
N LEU A 139 -9.64 -13.03 16.24
CA LEU A 139 -10.94 -12.43 16.44
C LEU A 139 -10.83 -11.04 17.08
N TRP A 140 -10.15 -10.92 18.22
CA TRP A 140 -9.97 -9.66 18.92
C TRP A 140 -9.23 -8.63 18.05
N SER A 141 -8.25 -9.08 17.27
CA SER A 141 -7.52 -8.24 16.32
C SER A 141 -8.41 -7.72 15.20
N LEU A 142 -9.27 -8.58 14.64
CA LEU A 142 -10.22 -8.21 13.58
C LEU A 142 -11.22 -7.16 14.09
N VAL A 143 -11.83 -7.41 15.25
CA VAL A 143 -12.80 -6.51 15.88
C VAL A 143 -12.16 -5.17 16.20
N THR A 144 -10.97 -5.17 16.83
CA THR A 144 -10.22 -3.95 17.17
C THR A 144 -9.89 -3.13 15.92
N ARG A 145 -9.46 -3.78 14.83
CA ARG A 145 -9.17 -3.11 13.55
C ARG A 145 -10.43 -2.54 12.91
N ARG A 146 -11.54 -3.28 12.94
CA ARG A 146 -12.82 -2.82 12.39
C ARG A 146 -13.34 -1.60 13.14
N TYR A 147 -13.27 -1.59 14.47
CA TYR A 147 -13.61 -0.42 15.28
C TYR A 147 -12.74 0.79 14.94
N ARG A 148 -11.41 0.62 14.89
CA ARG A 148 -10.49 1.71 14.52
C ARG A 148 -10.77 2.26 13.12
N ALA A 149 -10.99 1.39 12.15
CA ALA A 149 -11.31 1.79 10.78
C ALA A 149 -12.63 2.55 10.71
N ALA A 150 -13.67 2.08 11.40
CA ALA A 150 -14.97 2.73 11.43
C ALA A 150 -14.92 4.09 12.14
N LYS A 151 -14.19 4.19 13.26
CA LYS A 151 -13.95 5.45 13.96
C LYS A 151 -13.26 6.48 13.07
N VAL A 152 -12.19 6.08 12.40
CA VAL A 152 -11.46 6.93 11.45
C VAL A 152 -12.35 7.34 10.28
N ALA A 153 -13.22 6.45 9.80
CA ALA A 153 -14.15 6.77 8.71
C ALA A 153 -15.16 7.85 9.13
N VAL A 154 -15.71 7.77 10.34
CA VAL A 154 -16.62 8.79 10.89
C VAL A 154 -15.89 10.10 11.18
N GLU A 155 -14.70 10.06 11.78
CA GLU A 155 -13.90 11.26 12.10
C GLU A 155 -13.44 12.02 10.85
N ASN A 156 -13.26 11.33 9.72
CA ASN A 156 -12.88 11.93 8.44
C ASN A 156 -14.07 12.27 7.55
N LEU A 157 -15.32 12.17 8.04
CA LEU A 157 -16.45 12.69 7.29
C LEU A 157 -16.26 14.19 7.11
N PRO A 158 -16.35 14.71 5.87
CA PRO A 158 -16.23 16.14 5.65
C PRO A 158 -17.33 16.83 6.44
N PHE A 159 -16.94 17.75 7.33
CA PHE A 159 -17.88 18.65 8.00
C PHE A 159 -18.78 19.25 6.93
N GLU A 160 -20.09 19.17 7.14
CA GLU A 160 -21.06 19.98 6.43
C GLU A 160 -20.66 21.44 6.72
N ASN A 161 -19.90 22.05 5.80
CA ASN A 161 -19.56 23.46 5.88
C ASN A 161 -20.86 24.21 5.65
N ASP A 162 -21.57 24.44 6.75
CA ASP A 162 -22.75 25.27 6.81
C ASP A 162 -22.36 26.74 6.72
N HIS A 163 -21.69 27.14 5.63
CA HIS A 163 -21.49 28.53 5.28
C HIS A 163 -21.46 28.66 3.76
N GLY A 164 -22.58 29.13 3.21
CA GLY A 164 -22.59 29.80 1.93
C GLY A 164 -21.63 30.99 1.97
N LEU A 165 -20.41 30.80 1.46
CA LEU A 165 -19.54 31.89 1.06
C LEU A 165 -18.61 31.39 -0.05
N PHE A 166 -18.81 32.00 -1.21
CA PHE A 166 -18.10 31.82 -2.46
C PHE A 166 -16.58 31.67 -2.26
N VAL A 167 -16.02 30.54 -2.73
CA VAL A 167 -14.61 30.45 -3.09
C VAL A 167 -14.53 29.90 -4.52
N SER A 168 -14.30 30.80 -5.47
CA SER A 168 -13.99 30.45 -6.85
C SER A 168 -12.51 30.05 -6.97
N GLY A 169 -12.25 28.77 -7.20
CA GLY A 169 -10.96 28.22 -7.61
C GLY A 169 -11.14 26.80 -8.14
N PRO A 170 -10.36 26.33 -9.14
CA PRO A 170 -10.51 24.99 -9.71
C PRO A 170 -9.86 23.97 -8.78
N THR A 171 -10.48 23.75 -7.64
CA THR A 171 -10.23 22.58 -6.81
C THR A 171 -11.26 21.56 -7.26
N THR A 172 -10.83 20.37 -7.67
CA THR A 172 -11.72 19.21 -7.78
C THR A 172 -12.28 18.95 -6.38
N VAL A 173 -13.39 19.61 -6.05
CA VAL A 173 -14.17 19.37 -4.85
C VAL A 173 -14.75 17.98 -5.07
N ALA A 174 -14.21 16.99 -4.34
CA ALA A 174 -14.86 15.70 -4.22
C ALA A 174 -16.32 15.97 -3.86
N ALA A 175 -17.26 15.40 -4.62
CA ALA A 175 -18.67 15.55 -4.35
C ALA A 175 -18.93 15.26 -2.86
N PRO A 176 -19.78 16.04 -2.18
CA PRO A 176 -20.12 15.74 -0.80
C PRO A 176 -20.61 14.30 -0.72
N PRO A 177 -20.21 13.54 0.32
CA PRO A 177 -20.70 12.18 0.50
C PRO A 177 -22.22 12.22 0.50
N SER A 178 -22.85 11.30 -0.23
CA SER A 178 -24.31 11.18 -0.21
C SER A 178 -24.77 10.93 1.23
N THR A 179 -25.99 11.37 1.57
CA THR A 179 -26.61 11.11 2.87
C THR A 179 -26.60 9.62 3.22
N GLU A 180 -26.68 8.74 2.21
CA GLU A 180 -26.54 7.29 2.36
C GLU A 180 -25.12 6.84 2.74
N ALA A 181 -24.08 7.48 2.21
CA ALA A 181 -22.69 7.21 2.59
C ALA A 181 -22.40 7.65 4.04
N LEU A 182 -23.01 8.75 4.48
CA LEU A 182 -22.95 9.21 5.88
C LEU A 182 -23.66 8.23 6.82
N ALA A 183 -24.91 7.87 6.51
CA ALA A 183 -25.69 6.93 7.32
C ALA A 183 -25.05 5.53 7.39
N SER A 184 -24.43 5.07 6.30
CA SER A 184 -23.75 3.77 6.30
C SER A 184 -22.43 3.78 7.09
N ALA A 185 -21.67 4.88 7.06
CA ALA A 185 -20.47 5.03 7.89
C ALA A 185 -20.82 5.06 9.39
N GLU A 186 -21.87 5.79 9.76
CA GLU A 186 -22.36 5.86 11.15
C GLU A 186 -22.89 4.50 11.63
N LEU A 187 -23.70 3.81 10.82
CA LEU A 187 -24.18 2.47 11.14
C LEU A 187 -23.01 1.47 11.31
N THR A 188 -22.00 1.57 10.45
CA THR A 188 -20.79 0.75 10.54
C THR A 188 -20.03 1.02 11.84
N TYR A 189 -19.95 2.28 12.25
CA TYR A 189 -19.35 2.67 13.52
C TYR A 189 -20.12 2.14 14.72
N ILE A 190 -21.44 2.32 14.77
CA ILE A 190 -22.29 1.83 15.87
C ILE A 190 -22.14 0.31 16.02
N THR A 191 -22.21 -0.42 14.91
CA THR A 191 -22.06 -1.89 14.91
C THR A 191 -20.67 -2.29 15.39
N ALA A 192 -19.61 -1.67 14.83
CA ALA A 192 -18.24 -1.99 15.22
C ALA A 192 -17.93 -1.61 16.67
N ARG A 193 -18.60 -0.57 17.21
CA ARG A 193 -18.52 -0.17 18.61
C ARG A 193 -19.08 -1.25 19.52
N HIS A 194 -20.30 -1.74 19.24
CA HIS A 194 -20.92 -2.80 20.02
C HIS A 194 -20.13 -4.11 19.98
N ASP A 195 -19.57 -4.46 18.82
CA ASP A 195 -18.71 -5.64 18.68
C ASP A 195 -17.40 -5.51 19.49
N PHE A 196 -16.85 -4.28 19.59
CA PHE A 196 -15.57 -4.00 20.24
C PHE A 196 -15.65 -3.86 21.76
N GLU A 197 -16.74 -3.35 22.30
CA GLU A 197 -16.94 -3.15 23.74
C GLU A 197 -16.57 -4.37 24.60
N PRO A 198 -17.08 -5.60 24.36
CA PRO A 198 -16.72 -6.77 25.17
C PRO A 198 -15.23 -7.15 25.06
N VAL A 199 -14.63 -6.96 23.88
CA VAL A 199 -13.19 -7.19 23.66
C VAL A 199 -12.36 -6.16 24.43
N ALA A 200 -12.82 -4.92 24.46
CA ALA A 200 -12.15 -3.85 25.18
C ALA A 200 -12.20 -4.07 26.69
N GLU A 201 -13.33 -4.53 27.23
CA GLU A 201 -13.45 -4.92 28.63
C GLU A 201 -12.55 -6.09 28.98
N LEU A 202 -12.58 -7.16 28.18
CA LEU A 202 -11.78 -8.37 28.39
C LEU A 202 -10.27 -8.06 28.44
N LEU A 203 -9.81 -7.24 27.50
CA LEU A 203 -8.39 -6.92 27.33
C LEU A 203 -7.96 -5.66 28.10
N GLY A 204 -8.86 -4.98 28.80
CA GLY A 204 -8.57 -3.69 29.45
C GLY A 204 -8.14 -2.59 28.47
N LEU A 205 -8.64 -2.63 27.23
CA LEU A 205 -8.42 -1.57 26.23
C LEU A 205 -9.30 -0.35 26.52
N PRO A 206 -8.97 0.83 25.98
CA PRO A 206 -9.82 2.01 26.11
C PRO A 206 -11.23 1.74 25.56
N LEU A 207 -12.23 1.87 26.44
CA LEU A 207 -13.63 1.71 26.07
C LEU A 207 -14.04 2.74 25.00
N PRO A 208 -14.87 2.35 24.03
CA PRO A 208 -15.37 3.27 23.03
C PRO A 208 -16.26 4.35 23.69
N ARG A 209 -16.08 5.61 23.26
CA ARG A 209 -16.94 6.73 23.63
C ARG A 209 -17.96 7.00 22.54
#